data_AF-A0A5N5DUS5-F1
#
_entry.id   AF-A0A5N5DUS5-F1
#
_cell.length_a   1.000
_cell.length_b   1.000
_cell.length_c   1.000
_cell.angle_alpha   90.00
_cell.angle_beta   90.00
_cell.angle_gamma   90.00
#
_symmetry.space_group_name_H-M   'P 1'
#
loop_
_entity.id
_entity.type
_entity.pdbx_description
1 polymer ?
#
loop_
_entity_poly.entity_id
_entity_poly.type
_entity_poly.pdbx_seq_one_letter_code
_entity_poly.pdbx_strand_id
1 'polypeptide(L)'
;MVALNFALQPEALAVLHDALICLAKFSDAVSIEARRDKLSLTALNSSKSAYASFAFDASKFFSSYSFAPAAANVDGRFTCRIYNKALLSVFKGRILDPRGGDTTVDRCEVSLQDRDDQAECRLIIKMLSDQGMPDDTSPRKIAS
;
A
#
# COMPACT_ATOMS: atom_id res chain seq x y z
N MET A 1 10.47 11.92 6.78
CA MET A 1 9.42 11.60 7.77
C MET A 1 8.44 10.60 7.17
N VAL A 2 7.82 9.70 7.95
CA VAL A 2 6.72 8.88 7.44
C VAL A 2 5.46 9.75 7.47
N ALA A 3 4.93 10.09 6.30
CA ALA A 3 3.72 10.91 6.18
C ALA A 3 2.46 10.05 6.39
N LEU A 4 2.50 8.80 5.94
CA LEU A 4 1.38 7.87 6.02
C LEU A 4 1.88 6.46 6.29
N ASN A 5 1.25 5.74 7.21
CA ASN A 5 1.31 4.29 7.28
C ASN A 5 -0.11 3.72 7.30
N PHE A 6 -0.29 2.58 6.63
CA PHE A 6 -1.52 1.81 6.74
C PHE A 6 -1.26 0.32 6.53
N ALA A 7 -2.13 -0.50 7.10
CA ALA A 7 -2.12 -1.95 6.96
C ALA A 7 -3.43 -2.44 6.35
N LEU A 8 -3.32 -3.40 5.45
CA LEU A 8 -4.42 -4.01 4.71
C LEU A 8 -4.47 -5.51 4.99
N GLN A 9 -5.70 -6.01 5.15
CA GLN A 9 -6.01 -7.44 5.08
C GLN A 9 -6.04 -7.92 3.62
N PRO A 10 -5.89 -9.22 3.36
CA PRO A 10 -5.87 -9.77 2.00
C PRO A 10 -7.12 -9.43 1.17
N GLU A 11 -8.29 -9.39 1.78
CA GLU A 11 -9.55 -9.02 1.09
C GLU A 11 -9.54 -7.56 0.64
N ALA A 12 -9.13 -6.66 1.54
CA ALA A 12 -9.00 -5.24 1.23
C ALA A 12 -7.91 -5.00 0.17
N LEU A 13 -6.84 -5.79 0.20
CA LEU A 13 -5.76 -5.74 -0.79
C LEU A 13 -6.25 -6.12 -2.19
N ALA A 14 -7.08 -7.16 -2.32
CA ALA A 14 -7.67 -7.56 -3.59
C ALA A 14 -8.56 -6.44 -4.17
N VAL A 15 -9.39 -5.81 -3.33
CA VAL A 15 -10.23 -4.67 -3.73
C VAL A 15 -9.38 -3.48 -4.18
N LEU A 16 -8.29 -3.17 -3.45
CA LEU A 16 -7.36 -2.12 -3.83
C LEU A 16 -6.71 -2.40 -5.20
N HIS A 17 -6.30 -3.64 -5.42
CA HIS A 17 -5.72 -4.08 -6.69
C HIS A 17 -6.70 -3.93 -7.85
N ASP A 18 -7.95 -4.35 -7.69
CA ASP A 18 -8.99 -4.21 -8.72
C ASP A 18 -9.31 -2.75 -9.02
N ALA A 19 -9.31 -1.89 -8.00
CA ALA A 19 -9.41 -0.44 -8.17
C ALA A 19 -8.24 0.12 -8.98
N LEU A 20 -7.00 -0.30 -8.71
CA LEU A 20 -5.82 0.11 -9.48
C LEU A 20 -5.89 -0.36 -10.95
N ILE A 21 -6.36 -1.59 -11.20
CA ILE A 21 -6.62 -2.08 -12.57
C ILE A 21 -7.65 -1.20 -13.28
N CYS A 22 -8.72 -0.81 -12.59
CA CYS A 22 -9.73 0.07 -13.16
C CYS A 22 -9.14 1.45 -13.49
N LEU A 23 -8.36 2.04 -12.59
CA LEU A 23 -7.69 3.32 -12.81
C LEU A 23 -6.67 3.26 -13.95
N ALA A 24 -6.06 2.10 -14.20
CA ALA A 24 -5.13 1.90 -15.31
C ALA A 24 -5.78 2.10 -16.69
N LYS A 25 -7.10 1.95 -16.79
CA LYS A 25 -7.86 2.21 -18.03
C LYS A 25 -7.93 3.69 -18.38
N PHE A 26 -7.73 4.58 -17.40
CA PHE A 26 -7.81 6.03 -17.58
C PHE A 26 -6.44 6.67 -17.75
N SER A 27 -5.45 6.25 -16.97
CA SER A 27 -4.13 6.88 -16.93
C SER A 27 -3.04 5.88 -16.56
N ASP A 28 -1.83 6.07 -17.10
CA ASP A 28 -0.63 5.33 -16.69
C ASP A 28 -0.14 5.72 -15.29
N ALA A 29 -0.62 6.83 -14.74
CA ALA A 29 -0.24 7.33 -13.42
C ALA A 29 -1.47 7.55 -12.54
N VAL A 30 -1.38 7.11 -11.30
CA VAL A 30 -2.40 7.29 -10.26
C VAL A 30 -1.93 8.33 -9.25
N SER A 31 -2.83 9.19 -8.81
CA SER A 31 -2.56 10.14 -7.74
C SER A 31 -3.15 9.59 -6.44
N ILE A 32 -2.32 9.56 -5.40
CA ILE A 32 -2.68 9.06 -4.08
C ILE A 32 -2.86 10.29 -3.18
N GLU A 33 -4.08 10.49 -2.68
CA GLU A 33 -4.38 11.52 -1.68
C GLU A 33 -4.63 10.85 -0.33
N ALA A 34 -3.80 11.16 0.66
CA ALA A 34 -3.93 10.67 2.02
C ALA A 34 -4.48 11.75 2.94
N ARG A 35 -5.47 11.39 3.76
CA ARG A 35 -6.10 12.22 4.79
C ARG A 35 -6.30 11.41 6.06
N ARG A 36 -6.50 12.07 7.19
CA ARG A 36 -6.69 11.39 8.49
C ARG A 36 -7.85 10.38 8.50
N ASP A 37 -8.89 10.64 7.71
CA ASP A 37 -10.15 9.90 7.66
C ASP A 37 -10.25 8.94 6.47
N LYS A 38 -9.44 9.12 5.42
CA LYS A 38 -9.54 8.34 4.18
C LYS A 38 -8.30 8.39 3.30
N LEU A 39 -8.17 7.38 2.46
CA LEU A 39 -7.21 7.33 1.34
C LEU A 39 -7.98 7.40 0.02
N SER A 40 -7.60 8.30 -0.89
CA SER A 40 -8.23 8.41 -2.20
C SER A 40 -7.23 8.16 -3.32
N LEU A 41 -7.60 7.31 -4.27
CA LEU A 41 -6.86 7.02 -5.49
C LEU A 41 -7.58 7.63 -6.67
N THR A 42 -6.90 8.50 -7.42
CA THR A 42 -7.50 9.23 -8.53
C THR A 42 -6.69 9.06 -9.80
N ALA A 43 -7.38 8.93 -10.93
CA ALA A 43 -6.77 8.91 -12.24
C ALA A 43 -7.51 9.90 -13.15
N LEU A 44 -6.74 10.71 -13.85
CA LEU A 44 -7.21 11.62 -14.88
C LEU A 44 -6.54 11.22 -16.19
N ASN A 45 -7.33 11.05 -17.24
CA ASN A 45 -6.79 10.74 -18.56
C ASN A 45 -6.00 11.93 -19.14
N SER A 46 -5.16 11.65 -20.14
CA SER A 46 -4.26 12.66 -20.74
C SER A 46 -5.00 13.85 -21.35
N SER A 47 -6.20 13.63 -21.90
CA SER A 47 -7.06 14.67 -22.47
C SER A 47 -7.89 15.43 -21.43
N LYS A 48 -7.76 15.10 -20.12
CA LYS A 48 -8.51 15.72 -19.01
C LYS A 48 -10.05 15.64 -19.17
N SER A 49 -10.54 14.67 -19.93
CA SER A 49 -11.96 14.49 -20.23
C SER A 49 -12.63 13.39 -19.40
N ALA A 50 -11.84 12.51 -18.76
CA ALA A 50 -12.35 11.43 -17.92
C ALA A 50 -11.57 11.36 -16.62
N TYR A 51 -12.32 11.36 -15.52
CA TYR A 51 -11.82 11.33 -14.15
C TYR A 51 -12.42 10.12 -13.42
N ALA A 52 -11.57 9.36 -12.75
CA ALA A 52 -11.97 8.25 -11.89
C ALA A 52 -11.35 8.42 -10.50
N SER A 53 -12.12 8.12 -9.47
CA SER A 53 -11.70 8.26 -8.07
C SER A 53 -12.28 7.15 -7.22
N PHE A 54 -11.42 6.47 -6.48
CA PHE A 54 -11.79 5.52 -5.43
C PHE A 54 -11.38 6.10 -4.08
N ALA A 55 -12.29 6.09 -3.11
CA ALA A 55 -12.01 6.54 -1.75
C ALA A 55 -12.24 5.40 -0.77
N PHE A 56 -11.23 5.14 0.07
CA PHE A 56 -11.22 4.10 1.07
C PHE A 56 -11.24 4.75 2.45
N ASP A 57 -12.26 4.40 3.24
CA ASP A 57 -12.43 4.93 4.59
C ASP A 57 -11.38 4.32 5.54
N ALA A 58 -10.66 5.18 6.26
CA ALA A 58 -9.58 4.77 7.16
C ALA A 58 -10.05 3.80 8.25
N SER A 59 -11.29 3.98 8.74
CA SER A 59 -11.83 3.23 9.88
C SER A 59 -12.43 1.87 9.49
N LYS A 60 -12.80 1.68 8.22
CA LYS A 60 -13.50 0.48 7.74
C LYS A 60 -12.66 -0.40 6.82
N PHE A 61 -11.81 0.21 6.00
CA PHE A 61 -11.08 -0.50 4.95
C PHE A 61 -9.70 -0.99 5.40
N PHE A 62 -9.08 -0.28 6.33
CA PHE A 62 -7.72 -0.57 6.79
C PHE A 62 -7.75 -1.24 8.15
N SER A 63 -6.86 -2.21 8.36
CA SER A 63 -6.65 -2.82 9.67
C SER A 63 -5.93 -1.86 10.63
N SER A 64 -5.06 -1.02 10.08
CA SER A 64 -4.41 0.07 10.80
C SER A 64 -4.22 1.23 9.84
N TYR A 65 -4.43 2.45 10.31
CA TYR A 65 -4.24 3.66 9.52
C TYR A 65 -3.68 4.75 10.43
N SER A 66 -2.51 5.29 10.09
CA SER A 66 -1.90 6.40 10.80
C SER A 66 -1.33 7.38 9.80
N PHE A 67 -1.91 8.58 9.81
CA PHE A 67 -1.51 9.68 8.97
C PHE A 67 -0.93 10.79 9.84
N ALA A 68 0.36 11.07 9.67
CA ALA A 68 1.09 12.10 10.39
C ALA A 68 1.52 13.16 9.37
N PRO A 69 0.69 14.19 9.13
CA PRO A 69 1.07 15.26 8.21
C PRO A 69 2.34 15.95 8.72
N ALA A 70 3.28 16.25 7.81
CA ALA A 70 4.41 17.11 8.13
C ALA A 70 3.86 18.45 8.66
N ALA A 71 4.53 19.03 9.66
CA ALA A 71 4.07 20.24 10.35
C ALA A 71 3.83 21.45 9.41
N ALA A 72 4.37 21.40 8.19
CA ALA A 72 4.19 22.42 7.15
C ALA A 72 2.91 22.26 6.29
N ASN A 73 2.21 21.11 6.33
CA ASN A 73 1.01 20.90 5.53
C ASN A 73 -0.24 21.47 6.20
N VAL A 74 -0.49 22.75 5.93
CA VAL A 74 -1.67 23.52 6.40
C VAL A 74 -3.00 22.85 6.01
N ASP A 75 -3.04 22.17 4.86
CA ASP A 75 -4.24 21.49 4.35
C ASP A 75 -4.52 20.13 4.99
N GLY A 76 -3.62 19.61 5.84
CA GLY A 76 -3.80 18.32 6.50
C GLY A 76 -3.97 17.13 5.54
N ARG A 77 -3.48 17.25 4.30
CA ARG A 77 -3.49 16.19 3.29
C ARG A 77 -2.10 15.99 2.72
N PHE A 78 -1.84 14.81 2.20
CA PHE A 78 -0.64 14.50 1.43
C PHE A 78 -1.05 13.99 0.05
N THR A 79 -0.39 14.43 -1.01
CA THR A 79 -0.67 13.98 -2.38
C THR A 79 0.62 13.60 -3.08
N CYS A 80 0.67 12.41 -3.64
CA CYS A 80 1.75 11.99 -4.52
C CYS A 80 1.20 11.35 -5.79
N ARG A 81 2.06 11.24 -6.81
CA ARG A 81 1.72 10.58 -8.08
C ARG A 81 2.71 9.46 -8.33
N ILE A 82 2.21 8.31 -8.73
CA ILE A 82 3.02 7.13 -8.99
C ILE A 82 2.55 6.43 -10.27
N TYR A 83 3.49 5.80 -10.97
CA TYR A 83 3.15 4.98 -12.13
C TYR A 83 2.31 3.79 -11.71
N ASN A 84 1.12 3.68 -12.28
CA ASN A 84 0.17 2.64 -11.93
C ASN A 84 0.71 1.24 -12.27
N LYS A 85 1.46 1.13 -13.39
CA LYS A 85 2.17 -0.11 -13.76
C LYS A 85 3.18 -0.57 -12.70
N ALA A 86 3.86 0.37 -12.03
CA ALA A 86 4.80 0.07 -10.96
C ALA A 86 4.11 -0.38 -9.67
N LEU A 87 2.92 0.16 -9.36
CA LEU A 87 2.10 -0.33 -8.25
C LEU A 87 1.54 -1.72 -8.55
N LEU A 88 0.94 -1.92 -9.72
CA LEU A 88 0.35 -3.20 -10.10
C LEU A 88 1.38 -4.33 -10.15
N SER A 89 2.62 -4.06 -10.57
CA SER A 89 3.67 -5.07 -10.61
C SER A 89 4.05 -5.60 -9.23
N VAL A 90 3.91 -4.80 -8.17
CA VAL A 90 4.17 -5.23 -6.78
C VAL A 90 3.13 -6.25 -6.31
N PHE A 91 1.89 -6.15 -6.79
CA PHE A 91 0.76 -6.99 -6.37
C PHE A 91 0.56 -8.23 -7.26
N LYS A 92 1.04 -8.21 -8.50
CA LYS A 92 0.77 -9.23 -9.55
C LYS A 92 1.17 -10.66 -9.18
N GLY A 93 2.25 -10.85 -8.43
CA GLY A 93 2.77 -12.18 -8.07
C GLY A 93 2.35 -12.71 -6.70
N ARG A 94 1.55 -11.94 -5.94
CA ARG A 94 1.28 -12.24 -4.52
C ARG A 94 -0.22 -12.35 -4.16
N ILE A 95 -1.10 -11.83 -5.03
CA ILE A 95 -2.57 -11.93 -4.87
C ILE A 95 -3.15 -13.06 -5.73
N LEU A 96 -2.48 -13.45 -6.83
CA LEU A 96 -3.05 -14.27 -7.90
C LEU A 96 -2.61 -15.75 -7.90
N ASP A 97 -1.94 -16.24 -6.85
CA ASP A 97 -1.47 -17.64 -6.82
C ASP A 97 -2.33 -18.53 -5.90
N PRO A 98 -3.45 -19.08 -6.37
CA PRO A 98 -4.27 -20.04 -5.62
C PRO A 98 -3.74 -21.47 -5.68
N ARG A 99 -2.56 -21.75 -6.28
CA ARG A 99 -2.13 -23.15 -6.59
C ARG A 99 -0.68 -23.57 -6.31
N GLY A 100 0.16 -22.79 -5.64
CA GLY A 100 1.41 -23.39 -5.15
C GLY A 100 2.47 -22.40 -4.68
N GLY A 101 2.57 -22.24 -3.36
CA GLY A 101 3.74 -21.65 -2.74
C GLY A 101 3.49 -20.97 -1.40
N ASP A 102 2.78 -21.63 -0.48
CA ASP A 102 2.91 -21.51 1.00
C ASP A 102 3.06 -20.11 1.65
N THR A 103 2.69 -19.04 0.96
CA THR A 103 2.95 -17.66 1.38
C THR A 103 1.69 -16.84 1.12
N THR A 104 0.58 -17.26 1.71
CA THR A 104 -0.61 -16.42 1.79
C THR A 104 -0.20 -15.11 2.44
N VAL A 105 -0.32 -14.01 1.70
CA VAL A 105 -0.10 -12.67 2.24
C VAL A 105 -1.17 -12.46 3.32
N ASP A 106 -0.74 -12.51 4.56
CA ASP A 106 -1.63 -12.39 5.71
C ASP A 106 -1.89 -10.91 6.03
N ARG A 107 -0.91 -10.05 5.75
CA ARG A 107 -1.02 -8.61 5.95
C ARG A 107 -0.11 -7.82 5.01
N CYS A 108 -0.62 -6.74 4.43
CA CYS A 108 0.16 -5.80 3.63
C CYS A 108 0.31 -4.48 4.38
N GLU A 109 1.53 -4.08 4.69
CA GLU A 109 1.83 -2.78 5.29
C GLU A 109 2.45 -1.84 4.27
N VAL A 110 1.85 -0.66 4.13
CA VAL A 110 2.31 0.37 3.21
C VAL A 110 2.72 1.59 4.01
N SER A 111 3.91 2.10 3.73
CA SER A 111 4.44 3.30 4.35
C SER A 111 4.87 4.28 3.27
N LEU A 112 4.35 5.50 3.36
CA LEU A 112 4.68 6.60 2.47
C LEU A 112 5.58 7.57 3.24
N GLN A 113 6.83 7.65 2.80
CA GLN A 113 7.82 8.54 3.36
C GLN A 113 7.93 9.79 2.52
N ASP A 114 7.60 10.92 3.14
CA ASP A 114 7.89 12.23 2.61
C ASP A 114 9.26 12.70 3.13
N ARG A 115 10.10 13.26 2.27
CA ARG A 115 11.45 13.68 2.67
C ARG A 115 11.59 15.15 2.36
N ASP A 116 11.70 15.98 3.39
CA ASP A 116 11.91 17.43 3.22
C ASP A 116 13.21 17.76 2.44
N ASP A 117 14.16 16.82 2.40
CA ASP A 117 15.46 16.97 1.74
C ASP A 117 15.47 16.47 0.28
N GLN A 118 14.40 15.81 -0.20
CA GLN A 118 14.32 15.26 -1.56
C GLN A 118 12.94 15.53 -2.18
N ALA A 119 12.89 16.00 -3.42
CA ALA A 119 11.64 16.24 -4.14
C ALA A 119 10.80 14.97 -4.43
N GLU A 120 11.29 13.80 -4.02
CA GLU A 120 10.68 12.49 -4.29
C GLU A 120 10.21 11.82 -2.99
N CYS A 121 8.94 11.45 -2.95
CA CYS A 121 8.37 10.65 -1.86
C CYS A 121 8.60 9.15 -2.15
N ARG A 122 8.87 8.35 -1.11
CA ARG A 122 9.11 6.91 -1.25
C ARG A 122 7.92 6.11 -0.73
N LEU A 123 7.37 5.25 -1.58
CA LEU A 123 6.36 4.28 -1.20
C LEU A 123 7.02 2.93 -0.88
N ILE A 124 6.90 2.47 0.36
CA ILE A 124 7.44 1.21 0.84
C ILE A 124 6.27 0.27 1.08
N ILE A 125 6.27 -0.88 0.39
CA ILE A 125 5.24 -1.91 0.53
C ILE A 125 5.90 -3.14 1.13
N LYS A 126 5.45 -3.54 2.32
CA LYS A 126 5.87 -4.74 3.04
C LYS A 126 4.74 -5.74 3.01
N MET A 127 5.03 -6.95 2.57
CA MET A 127 4.08 -8.05 2.58
C MET A 127 4.51 -8.99 3.69
N LEU A 128 3.61 -9.24 4.64
CA LEU A 128 3.81 -10.10 5.79
C LEU A 128 3.01 -11.38 5.55
N SER A 129 3.63 -12.51 5.89
CA SER A 129 3.04 -13.84 5.78
C SER A 129 3.25 -14.55 7.10
N ASP A 130 2.18 -15.03 7.71
CA ASP A 130 2.23 -15.79 8.96
C ASP A 130 2.66 -17.25 8.73
N GLN A 131 3.78 -17.44 8.02
CA GLN A 131 4.49 -18.71 8.14
C GLN A 131 5.28 -18.64 9.44
N GLY A 132 4.68 -19.18 10.50
CA GLY A 132 5.36 -19.46 11.76
C GLY A 132 6.68 -20.16 11.46
N MET A 133 7.78 -19.48 11.78
CA MET A 133 9.08 -20.13 11.90
C MET A 133 8.90 -21.22 12.96
N PRO A 134 9.19 -22.51 12.69
CA PRO A 134 9.41 -23.44 13.77
C PRO A 134 10.59 -22.89 14.56
N ASP A 135 10.26 -22.44 15.77
CA ASP A 135 11.17 -22.06 16.81
C ASP A 135 12.15 -23.22 17.03
N ASP A 136 13.32 -23.16 16.38
CA ASP A 136 14.45 -24.02 16.71
C ASP A 136 15.08 -23.50 18.01
N THR A 137 14.32 -23.52 19.10
CA THR A 137 14.89 -23.62 20.44
C THR A 137 15.03 -25.09 20.79
N SER A 138 16.16 -25.65 20.39
CA SER A 138 16.72 -26.80 21.11
C SER A 138 18.23 -26.60 21.24
N PRO A 139 18.73 -26.15 22.41
CA PRO A 139 20.13 -26.31 22.71
C PRO A 139 20.39 -27.82 22.85
N ARG A 140 20.89 -28.46 21.78
CA ARG A 140 21.48 -29.80 21.88
C ARG A 140 22.73 -29.70 22.74
N LYS A 141 22.54 -29.87 24.05
CA LYS A 141 23.59 -30.34 24.97
C LYS A 141 23.84 -31.83 24.70
N ILE A 142 25.05 -32.14 24.28
CA ILE A 142 25.82 -33.37 24.55
C ILE A 142 27.25 -33.02 24.12
N ALA A 143 28.20 -32.61 24.97
CA ALA A 143 28.75 -33.20 26.20
C ALA A 143 29.33 -34.60 25.98
N SER A 144 30.68 -34.60 25.92
CA SER A 144 31.66 -35.69 26.08
C SER A 144 31.80 -36.75 24.98
#